data_AF-A0A3D4MFZ5-F1
#
_entry.id   AF-A0A3D4MFZ5-F1
#
_cell.length_a   1.000
_cell.length_b   1.000
_cell.length_c   1.000
_cell.angle_alpha   90.00
_cell.angle_beta   90.00
_cell.angle_gamma   90.00
#
_symmetry.space_group_name_H-M   'P 1'
#
loop_
_entity.id
_entity.type
_entity.pdbx_description
1 polymer ?
#
loop_
_entity_poly.entity_id
_entity_poly.type
_entity_poly.pdbx_seq_one_letter_code
_entity_poly.pdbx_strand_id
1 'polypeptide(L)'
;MPAALFILCLIFIFTSAPASASNWLKCRGTATVVSAAPDENGGWVLKARTDKAAVTAGFGAAGDDCPDAYGDVDIQSKTEYAAETVVTFDYSYYGGMGANGPVTSRSWTAAE
;
A
#
# COMPACT_ATOMS: atom_id res chain seq x y z
N MET A 1 42.30 51.09 -8.95
CA MET A 1 41.79 50.14 -7.94
C MET A 1 40.55 49.46 -8.52
N PRO A 2 40.59 48.20 -8.97
CA PRO A 2 39.38 47.47 -9.34
C PRO A 2 38.95 46.58 -8.18
N ALA A 3 37.77 46.85 -7.60
CA ALA A 3 37.06 45.90 -6.75
C ALA A 3 35.96 45.27 -7.59
N ALA A 4 36.32 44.20 -8.30
CA ALA A 4 35.38 43.33 -8.97
C ALA A 4 35.05 42.14 -8.07
N LEU A 5 33.77 41.76 -8.10
CA LEU A 5 33.25 40.42 -7.80
C LEU A 5 33.42 39.89 -6.36
N PHE A 6 32.32 39.89 -5.61
CA PHE A 6 31.95 38.73 -4.78
C PHE A 6 30.41 38.60 -4.78
N ILE A 7 29.88 38.22 -5.94
CA ILE A 7 28.58 37.55 -6.10
C ILE A 7 28.92 36.08 -6.41
N LEU A 8 28.16 35.12 -5.86
CA LEU A 8 28.42 33.67 -5.69
C LEU A 8 29.12 33.36 -4.35
N CYS A 9 28.60 32.59 -3.40
CA CYS A 9 27.76 31.39 -3.48
C CYS A 9 26.79 31.33 -2.27
N LEU A 10 25.66 32.03 -2.32
CA LEU A 10 24.45 31.54 -1.64
C LEU A 10 23.80 30.48 -2.56
N ILE A 11 24.55 29.40 -2.82
CA ILE A 11 23.99 28.23 -3.46
C ILE A 11 23.05 27.64 -2.42
N PHE A 12 21.78 27.89 -2.65
CA PHE A 12 20.63 27.15 -2.15
C PHE A 12 21.04 25.75 -1.69
N ILE A 13 21.22 25.60 -0.37
CA ILE A 13 21.10 24.30 0.27
C ILE A 13 19.60 24.03 0.25
N PHE A 14 19.07 23.67 -0.93
CA PHE A 14 17.89 22.83 -0.97
C PHE A 14 18.35 21.55 -0.30
N THR A 15 18.13 21.49 1.02
CA THR A 15 18.02 20.24 1.74
C THR A 15 16.98 19.45 0.98
N SER A 16 17.41 18.61 0.04
CA SER A 16 16.63 17.46 -0.36
C SER A 16 16.45 16.70 0.94
N ALA A 17 15.34 16.98 1.64
CA ALA A 17 14.82 16.07 2.62
C ALA A 17 14.91 14.71 1.94
N PRO A 18 15.56 13.70 2.55
CA PRO A 18 15.51 12.37 1.98
C PRO A 18 14.04 12.12 1.71
N ALA A 19 13.69 11.79 0.47
CA ALA A 19 12.33 11.42 0.13
C ALA A 19 12.00 10.33 1.13
N SER A 20 11.22 10.67 2.17
CA SER A 20 10.92 9.73 3.24
C SER A 20 10.34 8.55 2.51
N ALA A 21 11.06 7.42 2.53
CA ALA A 21 10.57 6.18 1.95
C ALA A 21 9.17 6.02 2.54
N SER A 22 8.17 6.04 1.68
CA SER A 22 6.78 5.98 2.12
C SER A 22 6.66 4.77 3.02
N ASN A 23 6.30 4.95 4.29
CA ASN A 23 6.08 3.84 5.23
C ASN A 23 4.89 2.95 4.80
N TRP A 24 4.18 3.35 3.75
CA TRP A 24 3.17 2.57 3.07
C TRP A 24 3.78 1.81 1.89
N LEU A 25 3.49 0.52 1.82
CA LEU A 25 3.61 -0.37 0.68
C LEU A 25 2.20 -0.59 0.13
N LYS A 26 2.06 -0.41 -1.19
CA LYS A 26 0.83 -0.65 -1.93
C LYS A 26 1.05 -1.77 -2.92
N CYS A 27 0.05 -2.62 -3.02
CA CYS A 27 0.10 -3.88 -3.73
C CYS A 27 -1.19 -4.12 -4.47
N ARG A 28 -1.12 -4.85 -5.57
CA ARG A 28 -2.30 -5.29 -6.29
C ARG A 28 -2.18 -6.75 -6.65
N GLY A 29 -3.28 -7.48 -6.49
CA GLY A 29 -3.29 -8.92 -6.66
C GLY A 29 -4.65 -9.45 -7.09
N THR A 30 -4.74 -10.77 -7.16
CA THR A 30 -5.98 -11.50 -7.43
C THR A 30 -6.28 -12.47 -6.30
N ALA A 31 -7.54 -12.56 -5.93
CA ALA A 31 -8.04 -13.47 -4.91
C ALA A 31 -9.25 -14.24 -5.41
N THR A 32 -9.37 -15.50 -5.01
CA THR A 32 -10.55 -16.32 -5.28
C THR A 32 -11.49 -16.23 -4.08
N VAL A 33 -12.71 -15.74 -4.29
CA VAL A 33 -13.73 -15.61 -3.24
C VAL A 33 -14.18 -16.99 -2.77
N VAL A 34 -14.15 -17.22 -1.46
CA VAL A 34 -14.66 -18.44 -0.82
C VAL A 34 -16.09 -18.21 -0.36
N SER A 35 -16.37 -17.04 0.22
CA SER A 35 -17.70 -16.64 0.68
C SER A 35 -17.80 -15.13 0.84
N ALA A 36 -18.99 -14.57 0.71
CA ALA A 36 -19.28 -13.17 1.00
C ALA A 36 -20.29 -13.05 2.15
N ALA A 37 -20.12 -12.06 3.01
CA ALA A 37 -21.07 -11.70 4.06
C ALA A 37 -21.26 -10.18 4.11
N PRO A 38 -22.45 -9.67 4.46
CA PRO A 38 -22.66 -8.24 4.61
C PRO A 38 -21.85 -7.68 5.79
N ASP A 39 -21.30 -6.48 5.60
CA ASP A 39 -20.62 -5.69 6.63
C ASP A 39 -21.62 -4.76 7.35
N GLU A 40 -21.29 -4.33 8.58
CA GLU A 40 -22.14 -3.42 9.37
C GLU A 40 -22.36 -2.05 8.70
N ASN A 41 -21.50 -1.66 7.76
CA ASN A 41 -21.58 -0.40 7.03
C ASN A 41 -22.33 -0.48 5.69
N GLY A 42 -23.04 -1.60 5.42
CA GLY A 42 -23.75 -1.82 4.16
C GLY A 42 -22.86 -2.19 2.98
N GLY A 43 -21.58 -2.52 3.25
CA GLY A 43 -20.68 -3.18 2.31
C GLY A 43 -20.70 -4.70 2.44
N TRP A 44 -19.67 -5.34 1.92
CA TRP A 44 -19.47 -6.79 1.97
C TRP A 44 -18.05 -7.12 2.42
N VAL A 45 -17.92 -8.14 3.25
CA VAL A 45 -16.66 -8.78 3.58
C VAL A 45 -16.56 -10.07 2.77
N LEU A 46 -15.60 -10.11 1.86
CA LEU A 46 -15.31 -11.28 1.04
C LEU A 46 -14.20 -12.08 1.72
N LYS A 47 -14.52 -13.28 2.21
CA LYS A 47 -13.48 -14.25 2.57
C LYS A 47 -12.89 -14.77 1.27
N ALA A 48 -11.63 -14.48 1.01
CA ALA A 48 -10.99 -14.82 -0.25
C ALA A 48 -9.60 -15.41 -0.02
N ARG A 49 -9.21 -16.32 -0.89
CA ARG A 49 -7.86 -16.88 -0.92
C ARG A 49 -7.02 -16.11 -1.92
N THR A 50 -5.98 -15.45 -1.45
CA THR A 50 -5.04 -14.70 -2.29
C THR A 50 -3.90 -15.59 -2.75
N ASP A 51 -3.67 -15.59 -4.06
CA ASP A 51 -2.64 -16.42 -4.68
C ASP A 51 -1.39 -15.62 -5.02
N LYS A 52 -1.55 -14.35 -5.42
CA LYS A 52 -0.46 -13.44 -5.83
C LYS A 52 -0.82 -11.98 -5.61
N ALA A 53 0.16 -11.17 -5.20
CA ALA A 53 0.09 -9.71 -5.28
C ALA A 53 1.48 -9.12 -5.53
N ALA A 54 1.55 -8.09 -6.35
CA ALA A 54 2.78 -7.38 -6.69
C ALA A 54 2.76 -5.94 -6.18
N VAL A 55 3.93 -5.45 -5.77
CA VAL A 55 4.11 -4.07 -5.29
C VAL A 55 3.85 -3.11 -6.45
N THR A 56 2.96 -2.15 -6.23
CA THR A 56 2.61 -1.12 -7.20
C THR A 56 3.19 0.24 -6.82
N ALA A 57 3.36 0.52 -5.53
CA ALA A 57 3.95 1.75 -5.03
C ALA A 57 4.41 1.59 -3.57
N GLY A 58 5.20 2.55 -3.08
CA GLY A 58 5.58 2.62 -1.67
C GLY A 58 7.04 2.26 -1.40
N PHE A 59 7.32 1.72 -0.21
CA PHE A 59 8.62 1.11 0.07
C PHE A 59 8.68 -0.28 -0.55
N GLY A 60 9.77 -0.61 -1.26
CA GLY A 60 9.91 -1.84 -2.05
C GLY A 60 10.03 -1.55 -3.55
N ALA A 61 10.51 -2.50 -4.35
CA ALA A 61 10.58 -2.32 -5.80
C ALA A 61 9.25 -2.68 -6.44
N ALA A 62 8.77 -1.84 -7.36
CA ALA A 62 7.55 -2.14 -8.10
C ALA A 62 7.72 -3.44 -8.90
N GLY A 63 6.75 -4.33 -8.81
CA GLY A 63 6.80 -5.68 -9.39
C GLY A 63 7.30 -6.77 -8.44
N ASP A 64 7.86 -6.43 -7.28
CA ASP A 64 8.21 -7.42 -6.26
C ASP A 64 6.96 -8.06 -5.64
N ASP A 65 7.14 -9.26 -5.09
CA ASP A 65 6.11 -9.96 -4.31
C ASP A 65 5.76 -9.17 -3.03
N CYS A 66 4.47 -9.06 -2.76
CA CYS A 66 4.01 -8.36 -1.56
C CYS A 66 4.09 -9.23 -0.31
N PRO A 67 4.74 -8.77 0.77
CA PRO A 67 4.78 -9.51 2.02
C PRO A 67 3.36 -9.73 2.55
N ASP A 68 3.10 -10.89 3.14
CA ASP A 68 1.83 -11.23 3.80
C ASP A 68 0.57 -11.07 2.93
N ALA A 69 0.73 -11.09 1.60
CA ALA A 69 -0.38 -10.97 0.66
C ALA A 69 -0.94 -12.32 0.20
N TYR A 70 -0.51 -13.44 0.79
CA TYR A 70 -0.86 -14.81 0.37
C TYR A 70 -1.63 -15.56 1.48
N GLY A 71 -2.69 -16.26 1.11
CA GLY A 71 -3.51 -17.05 2.02
C GLY A 71 -4.95 -16.56 2.14
N ASP A 72 -5.66 -17.02 3.17
CA ASP A 72 -7.05 -16.63 3.41
C ASP A 72 -7.11 -15.26 4.10
N VAL A 73 -7.80 -14.30 3.47
CA VAL A 73 -7.95 -12.92 3.95
C VAL A 73 -9.39 -12.44 3.79
N ASP A 74 -9.74 -11.42 4.58
CA ASP A 74 -11.00 -10.71 4.47
C ASP A 74 -10.81 -9.45 3.61
N ILE A 75 -11.47 -9.40 2.46
CA ILE A 75 -11.41 -8.28 1.50
C ILE A 75 -12.69 -7.45 1.64
N GLN A 76 -12.53 -6.16 1.92
CA GLN A 76 -13.66 -5.23 1.98
C GLN A 76 -14.13 -4.86 0.57
N SER A 77 -15.44 -4.86 0.33
CA SER A 77 -16.04 -4.53 -0.97
C SER A 77 -17.36 -3.76 -0.81
N LYS A 78 -17.76 -2.99 -1.83
CA LYS A 78 -19.11 -2.41 -1.89
C LYS A 78 -20.11 -3.33 -2.58
N THR A 79 -19.63 -4.38 -3.25
CA THR A 79 -20.43 -5.31 -4.05
C THR A 79 -20.33 -6.74 -3.53
N GLU A 80 -21.41 -7.50 -3.71
CA GLU A 80 -21.42 -8.93 -3.44
C GLU A 80 -20.73 -9.68 -4.59
N TYR A 81 -19.90 -10.67 -4.25
CA TYR A 81 -19.31 -11.58 -5.21
C TYR A 81 -19.70 -13.01 -4.87
N ALA A 82 -20.05 -13.78 -5.91
CA ALA A 82 -20.31 -15.21 -5.75
C ALA A 82 -19.02 -15.95 -5.35
N ALA A 83 -19.18 -17.07 -4.63
CA ALA A 83 -18.07 -17.99 -4.39
C ALA A 83 -17.41 -18.42 -5.71
N GLU A 84 -16.11 -18.71 -5.65
CA GLU A 84 -15.24 -19.04 -6.78
C GLU A 84 -15.00 -17.89 -7.78
N THR A 85 -15.55 -16.69 -7.52
CA THR A 85 -15.24 -15.51 -8.33
C THR A 85 -13.81 -15.05 -8.06
N VAL A 86 -13.05 -14.83 -9.13
CA VAL A 86 -11.73 -14.22 -9.05
C VAL A 86 -11.89 -12.70 -9.06
N VAL A 87 -11.46 -12.04 -7.99
CA VAL A 87 -11.50 -10.58 -7.84
C VAL A 87 -10.10 -9.99 -7.83
N THR A 88 -9.98 -8.77 -8.34
CA THR A 88 -8.77 -7.97 -8.14
C THR A 88 -8.88 -7.24 -6.80
N PHE A 89 -7.79 -7.16 -6.06
CA PHE A 89 -7.74 -6.42 -4.80
C PHE A 89 -6.55 -5.48 -4.73
N ASP A 90 -6.72 -4.39 -3.99
CA ASP A 90 -5.66 -3.49 -3.57
C ASP A 90 -5.32 -3.80 -2.10
N TYR A 91 -4.05 -4.13 -1.85
CA TYR A 91 -3.49 -4.36 -0.52
C TYR A 91 -2.62 -3.17 -0.13
N SER A 92 -2.86 -2.60 1.04
CA SER A 92 -2.01 -1.55 1.62
C SER A 92 -1.46 -2.01 2.95
N TYR A 93 -0.15 -1.86 3.13
CA TYR A 93 0.57 -2.17 4.34
C TYR A 93 1.34 -0.94 4.82
N TYR A 94 1.17 -0.60 6.08
CA TYR A 94 1.99 0.39 6.76
C TYR A 94 2.96 -0.31 7.71
N GLY A 95 4.23 0.03 7.64
CA GLY A 95 5.23 -0.34 8.63
C GLY A 95 5.99 0.89 9.10
N GLY A 96 5.95 1.20 10.40
CA GLY A 96 6.66 2.34 10.96
C GLY A 96 6.94 2.23 12.45
N MET A 97 7.54 3.28 13.03
CA MET A 97 7.79 3.41 14.46
C MET A 97 6.84 4.45 15.07
N GLY A 98 6.01 4.01 16.02
CA GLY A 98 5.16 4.87 16.83
C GLY A 98 5.80 5.19 18.19
N ALA A 99 5.11 6.01 18.98
CA ALA A 99 5.57 6.43 20.31
C ALA A 99 5.84 5.26 21.28
N ASN A 100 5.20 4.11 21.05
CA ASN A 100 5.28 2.91 21.90
C ASN A 100 5.98 1.72 21.21
N GLY A 101 6.74 1.95 20.13
CA GLY A 101 7.42 0.90 19.37
C GLY A 101 6.85 0.70 17.96
N PRO A 102 7.11 -0.43 17.31
CA PRO A 102 6.70 -0.67 15.93
C PRO A 102 5.17 -0.70 15.79
N VAL A 103 4.67 -0.04 14.74
CA VAL A 103 3.24 0.01 14.39
C VAL A 103 3.09 -0.52 12.98
N THR A 104 2.20 -1.50 12.83
CA THR A 104 1.83 -2.08 11.52
C THR A 104 0.34 -1.92 11.29
N SER A 105 -0.06 -1.51 10.10
CA SER A 105 -1.47 -1.48 9.68
C SER A 105 -1.61 -2.13 8.31
N ARG A 106 -2.75 -2.78 8.07
CA ARG A 106 -2.99 -3.52 6.84
C ARG A 106 -4.46 -3.46 6.45
N SER A 107 -4.72 -3.33 5.16
CA SER A 107 -6.06 -3.29 4.60
C SER A 107 -6.09 -3.96 3.23
N TRP A 108 -7.13 -4.76 2.99
CA TRP A 108 -7.45 -5.36 1.70
C TRP A 108 -8.79 -4.84 1.23
N THR A 109 -8.84 -4.36 0.00
CA THR A 109 -10.07 -3.81 -0.59
C THR A 109 -10.23 -4.33 -2.00
N ALA A 110 -11.44 -4.72 -2.38
CA ALA A 110 -11.75 -5.10 -3.75
C ALA A 110 -11.50 -3.89 -4.67
N ALA A 111 -10.79 -4.12 -5.76
CA ALA A 111 -10.48 -3.08 -6.72
C ALA A 111 -11.64 -2.95 -7.72
N GLU A 112 -12.64 -2.16 -7.33
CA GLU A 112 -13.87 -1.87 -8.08
C GLU A 112 -13.69 -0.78 -9.14
#